data_AF-A0A428RRE2-F1
#
_entry.id   AF-A0A428RRE2-F1
#
_cell.length_a   1.000
_cell.length_b   1.000
_cell.length_c   1.000
_cell.angle_alpha   90.00
_cell.angle_beta   90.00
_cell.angle_gamma   90.00
#
_symmetry.space_group_name_H-M   'P 1'
#
loop_
_entity.id
_entity.type
_entity.pdbx_description
1 polymer ?
#
loop_
_entity_poly.entity_id
_entity_poly.type
_entity_poly.pdbx_seq_one_letter_code
_entity_poly.pdbx_strand_id
1 'polypeptide(L)'
;MGLSLDEAGFDRRLLIIDKPPVPEATNIFFSLADVGDGEGILPLDHRDEVLHSPEVQEAGPRRWKHSFKDSAEFEGLSGRIPTQPEIATVFKRATECHTLGHEEAGWNEEVHSYLLAAVFRGPFDSEKGLFDFTKCTTARPHKMLLPKSIGIKMVDYCIYADLSREDPELEDKLRSLSRHTMTLSVNHIIDIPRLQLRPI
;
A
#
# COMPACT_ATOMS: atom_id res chain seq x y z
N MET A 1 22.90 -12.87 25.24
CA MET A 1 22.28 -13.43 24.01
C MET A 1 22.80 -12.58 22.87
N GLY A 2 23.78 -13.07 22.10
CA GLY A 2 24.39 -12.31 21.00
C GLY A 2 23.51 -12.42 19.76
N LEU A 3 23.16 -11.29 19.16
CA LEU A 3 22.54 -11.24 17.83
C LEU A 3 23.61 -11.71 16.82
N SER A 4 23.48 -12.93 16.31
CA SER A 4 24.29 -13.41 15.19
C SER A 4 23.61 -13.01 13.89
N LEU A 5 24.33 -12.34 13.00
CA LEU A 5 23.89 -12.13 11.62
C LEU A 5 24.34 -13.35 10.80
N ASP A 6 23.47 -13.90 9.97
CA ASP A 6 23.88 -14.91 9.00
C ASP A 6 24.61 -14.26 7.80
N GLU A 7 25.11 -15.05 6.85
CA GLU A 7 25.78 -14.53 5.65
C GLU A 7 24.87 -13.63 4.78
N ALA A 8 23.54 -13.71 4.97
CA ALA A 8 22.53 -12.86 4.35
C ALA A 8 22.28 -11.54 5.10
N GLY A 9 22.84 -11.39 6.30
CA GLY A 9 22.70 -10.21 7.17
C GLY A 9 21.44 -10.19 8.03
N PHE A 10 20.70 -11.30 8.16
CA PHE A 10 19.47 -11.41 8.95
C PHE A 10 19.30 -12.81 9.55
N ASP A 11 19.29 -12.95 10.88
CA ASP A 11 18.81 -14.18 11.53
C ASP A 11 17.27 -14.20 11.53
N ARG A 12 16.68 -15.02 10.66
CA ARG A 12 15.22 -15.21 10.57
C ARG A 12 14.77 -16.21 11.62
N ARG A 13 14.05 -15.72 12.63
CA ARG A 13 13.36 -16.57 13.61
C ARG A 13 11.86 -16.39 13.47
N LEU A 14 11.12 -17.50 13.54
CA LEU A 14 9.67 -17.44 13.68
C LEU A 14 9.35 -16.80 15.03
N LEU A 15 8.57 -15.73 15.01
CA LEU A 15 7.97 -15.17 16.22
C LEU A 15 7.00 -16.21 16.77
N ILE A 16 7.40 -16.89 17.84
CA ILE A 16 6.51 -17.78 18.60
C ILE A 16 5.57 -16.88 19.40
N ILE A 17 4.38 -16.62 18.84
CA ILE A 17 3.37 -15.71 19.38
C ILE A 17 2.95 -16.12 20.80
N ASP A 18 2.90 -17.43 21.07
CA ASP A 18 2.47 -17.97 22.37
C ASP A 18 3.51 -17.78 23.49
N LYS A 19 4.77 -17.49 23.14
CA LYS A 19 5.86 -17.34 24.11
C LYS A 19 6.87 -16.29 23.63
N PRO A 20 6.48 -15.00 23.61
CA PRO A 20 7.35 -13.93 23.16
C PRO A 20 8.63 -13.90 24.00
N PRO A 21 9.81 -13.73 23.37
CA PRO A 21 11.10 -13.85 24.06
C PRO A 21 11.33 -12.74 25.09
N VAL A 22 10.65 -11.59 24.95
CA VAL A 22 10.69 -10.44 25.88
C VAL A 22 9.31 -9.78 25.96
N PRO A 23 8.88 -9.23 27.12
CA PRO A 23 7.59 -8.55 27.27
C PRO A 23 7.37 -7.39 26.28
N GLU A 24 8.43 -6.69 25.90
CA GLU A 24 8.39 -5.60 24.92
C GLU A 24 8.01 -6.09 23.51
N ALA A 25 8.29 -7.35 23.17
CA ALA A 25 7.91 -7.95 21.89
C ALA A 25 6.39 -8.12 21.78
N THR A 26 5.68 -8.25 22.92
CA THR A 26 4.21 -8.28 22.96
C THR A 26 3.62 -6.94 22.53
N ASN A 27 4.21 -5.82 22.95
CA ASN A 27 3.75 -4.48 22.53
C ASN A 27 3.99 -4.28 21.03
N ILE A 28 5.16 -4.68 20.52
CA ILE A 28 5.45 -4.64 19.08
C ILE A 28 4.45 -5.50 18.30
N PHE A 29 4.10 -6.68 18.81
CA PHE A 29 3.10 -7.53 18.19
C PHE A 29 1.73 -6.86 18.12
N PHE A 30 1.27 -6.24 19.21
CA PHE A 30 0.01 -5.49 19.20
C PHE A 30 0.05 -4.30 18.24
N SER A 31 1.15 -3.55 18.18
CA SER A 31 1.29 -2.47 17.20
C SER A 31 1.29 -3.00 15.77
N LEU A 32 1.95 -4.13 15.49
CA LEU A 32 1.91 -4.76 14.16
C LEU A 32 0.52 -5.28 13.80
N ALA A 33 -0.22 -5.79 14.79
CA ALA A 33 -1.60 -6.21 14.60
C ALA A 33 -2.52 -5.00 14.35
N ASP A 34 -2.40 -3.92 15.14
CA ASP A 34 -3.16 -2.68 14.96
C ASP A 34 -2.86 -2.05 13.58
N VAL A 35 -1.60 -2.05 13.14
CA VAL A 35 -1.21 -1.61 11.78
C VAL A 35 -1.78 -2.55 10.71
N GLY A 36 -1.72 -3.86 10.94
CA GLY A 36 -2.26 -4.88 10.03
C GLY A 36 -3.79 -4.82 9.89
N ASP A 37 -4.48 -4.44 10.97
CA ASP A 37 -5.93 -4.18 11.02
C ASP A 37 -6.30 -2.79 10.45
N GLY A 38 -5.30 -2.02 9.99
CA GLY A 38 -5.48 -0.80 9.21
C GLY A 38 -5.69 0.45 10.05
N GLU A 39 -4.73 0.78 10.92
CA GLU A 39 -4.79 1.98 11.78
C GLU A 39 -4.97 3.31 10.99
N GLY A 40 -6.11 3.95 11.18
CA GLY A 40 -6.41 5.30 10.70
C GLY A 40 -6.46 5.44 9.18
N ILE A 41 -6.95 4.43 8.46
CA ILE A 41 -7.04 4.44 7.00
C ILE A 41 -8.42 4.85 6.46
N LEU A 42 -9.43 5.00 7.33
CA LEU A 42 -10.80 5.38 6.99
C LEU A 42 -11.25 6.68 7.70
N PRO A 43 -12.13 7.50 7.10
CA PRO A 43 -12.71 8.66 7.75
C PRO A 43 -13.77 8.25 8.78
N LEU A 44 -13.87 9.01 9.87
CA LEU A 44 -14.86 8.79 10.93
C LEU A 44 -16.30 8.85 10.43
N ASP A 45 -16.61 9.64 9.40
CA ASP A 45 -17.97 9.74 8.86
C ASP A 45 -18.48 8.44 8.22
N HIS A 46 -17.57 7.57 7.77
CA HIS A 46 -17.91 6.25 7.25
C HIS A 46 -17.95 5.17 8.33
N ARG A 47 -17.65 5.50 9.60
CA ARG A 47 -17.54 4.52 10.67
C ARG A 47 -18.79 3.70 10.86
N ASP A 48 -19.94 4.36 10.97
CA ASP A 48 -21.19 3.65 11.20
C ASP A 48 -21.54 2.79 9.97
N GLU A 49 -21.36 3.31 8.76
CA GLU A 49 -21.60 2.57 7.53
C GLU A 49 -20.78 1.28 7.45
N VAL A 50 -19.47 1.36 7.73
CA VAL A 50 -18.54 0.23 7.68
C VAL A 50 -18.80 -0.75 8.81
N LEU A 51 -18.97 -0.27 10.05
CA LEU A 51 -19.19 -1.14 11.21
C LEU A 51 -20.54 -1.87 11.14
N HIS A 52 -21.56 -1.33 10.47
CA HIS A 52 -22.85 -2.01 10.29
C HIS A 52 -22.88 -2.96 9.07
N SER A 53 -21.81 -3.06 8.29
CA SER A 53 -21.75 -4.02 7.19
C SER A 53 -21.76 -5.47 7.71
N PRO A 54 -22.46 -6.40 7.04
CA PRO A 54 -22.52 -7.81 7.43
C PRO A 54 -21.13 -8.45 7.58
N GLU A 55 -20.22 -8.15 6.67
CA GLU A 55 -18.87 -8.72 6.61
C GLU A 55 -18.03 -8.29 7.81
N VAL A 56 -18.12 -7.02 8.22
CA VAL A 56 -17.39 -6.50 9.40
C VAL A 56 -17.99 -7.03 10.70
N GLN A 57 -19.32 -7.17 10.76
CA GLN A 57 -20.00 -7.78 11.91
C GLN A 57 -19.58 -9.24 12.11
N GLU A 58 -19.50 -10.01 11.03
CA GLU A 58 -19.03 -11.41 11.07
C GLU A 58 -17.55 -11.51 11.47
N ALA A 59 -16.69 -10.62 10.93
CA ALA A 59 -15.26 -10.60 11.22
C ALA A 59 -14.89 -10.10 12.63
N GLY A 60 -15.83 -9.42 13.31
CA GLY A 60 -15.65 -8.85 14.63
C GLY A 60 -15.33 -7.35 14.59
N PRO A 61 -16.32 -6.47 14.83
CA PRO A 61 -16.18 -5.02 14.65
C PRO A 61 -15.16 -4.38 15.59
N ARG A 62 -14.80 -5.06 16.69
CA ARG A 62 -13.77 -4.60 17.64
C ARG A 62 -12.38 -4.47 17.01
N ARG A 63 -12.08 -5.21 15.93
CA ARG A 63 -10.81 -5.11 15.21
C ARG A 63 -10.64 -3.77 14.50
N TRP A 64 -11.76 -3.18 14.09
CA TRP A 64 -11.79 -1.93 13.32
C TRP A 64 -11.80 -0.67 14.19
N LYS A 65 -11.66 -0.81 15.52
CA LYS A 65 -11.74 0.32 16.47
C LYS A 65 -10.73 1.44 16.15
N HIS A 66 -9.59 1.07 15.58
CA HIS A 66 -8.47 1.96 15.28
C HIS A 66 -8.41 2.35 13.81
N SER A 67 -9.31 1.84 12.97
CA SER A 67 -9.26 2.06 11.53
C SER A 67 -9.74 3.44 11.10
N PHE A 68 -10.40 4.17 12.00
CA PHE A 68 -11.03 5.45 11.71
C PHE A 68 -10.24 6.64 12.29
N LYS A 69 -10.12 7.72 11.51
CA LYS A 69 -9.51 9.02 11.90
C LYS A 69 -10.40 10.19 11.52
N ASP A 70 -10.06 11.39 11.98
CA ASP A 70 -10.81 12.61 11.69
C ASP A 70 -10.96 12.77 10.17
N SER A 71 -12.21 12.95 9.70
CA SER A 71 -12.51 13.11 8.28
C SER A 71 -11.79 14.31 7.67
N ALA A 72 -11.51 15.35 8.47
CA ALA A 72 -10.75 16.52 8.03
C ALA A 72 -9.30 16.17 7.62
N GLU A 73 -8.71 15.09 8.17
CA GLU A 73 -7.37 14.62 7.77
C GLU A 73 -7.35 14.02 6.36
N PHE A 74 -8.52 13.66 5.82
CA PHE A 74 -8.66 13.14 4.48
C PHE A 74 -8.98 14.24 3.45
N GLU A 75 -9.35 15.43 3.90
CA GLU A 75 -9.58 16.57 3.01
C GLU A 75 -8.30 16.96 2.28
N GLY A 76 -8.36 16.98 0.94
CA GLY A 76 -7.21 17.30 0.09
C GLY A 76 -6.25 16.13 -0.17
N LEU A 77 -6.50 14.94 0.40
CA LEU A 77 -5.81 13.73 -0.05
C LEU A 77 -6.24 13.38 -1.48
N SER A 78 -5.28 12.89 -2.26
CA SER A 78 -5.54 12.44 -3.62
C SER A 78 -6.00 11.00 -3.67
N GLY A 79 -6.86 10.69 -4.63
CA GLY A 79 -7.56 9.42 -4.72
C GLY A 79 -8.83 9.44 -3.87
N ARG A 80 -9.72 8.49 -4.14
CA ARG A 80 -11.00 8.35 -3.43
C ARG A 80 -11.05 7.04 -2.68
N ILE A 81 -11.93 7.01 -1.70
CA ILE A 81 -12.33 5.77 -1.04
C ILE A 81 -13.31 5.04 -1.97
N PRO A 82 -13.02 3.80 -2.38
CA PRO A 82 -13.95 3.03 -3.21
C PRO A 82 -15.28 2.83 -2.48
N THR A 83 -16.37 2.83 -3.23
CA THR A 83 -17.72 2.61 -2.70
C THR A 83 -17.92 1.16 -2.29
N GLN A 84 -18.90 0.87 -1.42
CA GLN A 84 -19.20 -0.51 -1.02
C GLN A 84 -19.42 -1.47 -2.20
N PRO A 85 -20.15 -1.13 -3.27
CA PRO A 85 -20.29 -2.02 -4.43
C PRO A 85 -18.96 -2.35 -5.13
N GLU A 86 -18.03 -1.40 -5.16
CA GLU A 86 -16.71 -1.60 -5.77
C GLU A 86 -15.84 -2.50 -4.90
N ILE A 87 -15.86 -2.29 -3.58
CA ILE A 87 -15.19 -3.17 -2.62
C ILE A 87 -15.77 -4.59 -2.67
N ALA A 88 -17.09 -4.73 -2.72
CA ALA A 88 -17.75 -6.04 -2.87
C ALA A 88 -17.32 -6.74 -4.17
N THR A 89 -17.15 -5.98 -5.25
CA THR A 89 -16.64 -6.51 -6.53
C THR A 89 -15.19 -6.98 -6.41
N VAL A 90 -14.32 -6.20 -5.78
CA VAL A 90 -12.92 -6.59 -5.48
C VAL A 90 -12.89 -7.88 -4.67
N PHE A 91 -13.71 -7.97 -3.62
CA PHE A 91 -13.78 -9.14 -2.75
C PHE A 91 -14.22 -10.39 -3.51
N LYS A 92 -15.25 -10.27 -4.36
CA LYS A 92 -15.69 -11.37 -5.23
C LYS A 92 -14.57 -11.85 -6.15
N ARG A 93 -13.89 -10.93 -6.84
CA ARG A 93 -12.77 -11.27 -7.74
C ARG A 93 -11.61 -11.91 -6.99
N ALA A 94 -11.25 -11.40 -5.81
CA ALA A 94 -10.23 -11.99 -4.96
C ALA A 94 -10.59 -13.42 -4.51
N THR A 95 -11.87 -13.66 -4.20
CA THR A 95 -12.38 -14.99 -3.84
C THR A 95 -12.27 -15.96 -5.03
N GLU A 96 -12.61 -15.50 -6.24
CA GLU A 96 -12.45 -16.28 -7.48
C GLU A 96 -10.97 -16.58 -7.75
N CYS A 97 -10.09 -15.58 -7.65
CA CYS A 97 -8.63 -15.78 -7.78
C CYS A 97 -8.07 -16.79 -6.79
N HIS A 98 -8.50 -16.72 -5.53
CA HIS A 98 -8.09 -17.70 -4.53
C HIS A 98 -8.61 -19.11 -4.87
N THR A 99 -9.90 -19.23 -5.19
CA THR A 99 -10.56 -20.52 -5.44
C THR A 99 -10.01 -21.23 -6.69
N LEU A 100 -9.74 -20.46 -7.75
CA LEU A 100 -9.20 -20.99 -9.01
C LEU A 100 -7.67 -21.14 -9.00
N GLY A 101 -7.00 -20.69 -7.92
CA GLY A 101 -5.55 -20.74 -7.80
C GLY A 101 -4.84 -19.88 -8.84
N HIS A 102 -5.39 -18.69 -9.14
CA HIS A 102 -4.76 -17.76 -10.07
C HIS A 102 -3.36 -17.36 -9.58
N GLU A 103 -2.41 -17.34 -10.52
CA GLU A 103 -1.06 -16.85 -10.28
C GLU A 103 -1.03 -15.32 -10.12
N GLU A 104 0.12 -14.77 -9.74
CA GLU A 104 0.33 -13.34 -9.48
C GLU A 104 -0.16 -12.44 -10.63
N ALA A 105 0.04 -12.85 -11.88
CA ALA A 105 -0.46 -12.12 -13.05
C ALA A 105 -2.00 -12.00 -13.07
N GLY A 106 -2.70 -13.06 -12.68
CA GLY A 106 -4.17 -13.06 -12.57
C GLY A 106 -4.66 -12.18 -11.43
N TRP A 107 -4.00 -12.21 -10.27
CA TRP A 107 -4.30 -11.30 -9.16
C TRP A 107 -4.09 -9.83 -9.55
N ASN A 108 -2.99 -9.55 -10.25
CA ASN A 108 -2.69 -8.22 -10.75
C ASN A 108 -3.83 -7.72 -11.67
N GLU A 109 -4.24 -8.51 -12.64
CA GLU A 109 -5.28 -8.11 -13.58
C GLU A 109 -6.68 -7.98 -12.96
N GLU A 110 -7.11 -9.00 -12.21
CA GLU A 110 -8.49 -9.07 -11.74
C GLU A 110 -8.74 -8.22 -10.49
N VAL A 111 -7.76 -8.17 -9.57
CA VAL A 111 -7.93 -7.58 -8.24
C VAL A 111 -7.20 -6.26 -8.14
N HIS A 112 -5.88 -6.25 -8.30
CA HIS A 112 -5.06 -5.06 -8.02
C HIS A 112 -5.34 -3.93 -9.00
N SER A 113 -5.40 -4.24 -10.30
CA SER A 113 -5.74 -3.24 -11.32
C SER A 113 -7.12 -2.63 -11.13
N TYR A 114 -8.11 -3.44 -10.74
CA TYR A 114 -9.47 -2.94 -10.48
C TYR A 114 -9.52 -2.06 -9.23
N LEU A 115 -8.88 -2.49 -8.14
CA LEU A 115 -8.83 -1.70 -6.91
C LEU A 115 -8.12 -0.35 -7.11
N LEU A 116 -6.98 -0.34 -7.81
CA LEU A 116 -6.27 0.90 -8.13
C LEU A 116 -7.09 1.81 -9.05
N ALA A 117 -7.80 1.26 -10.04
CA ALA A 117 -8.71 2.04 -10.88
C ALA A 117 -9.86 2.63 -10.07
N ALA A 118 -10.42 1.88 -9.13
CA ALA A 118 -11.42 2.40 -8.21
C ALA A 118 -10.84 3.60 -7.45
N VAL A 119 -9.68 3.48 -6.81
CA VAL A 119 -9.08 4.57 -6.02
C VAL A 119 -8.70 5.81 -6.85
N PHE A 120 -8.07 5.64 -8.02
CA PHE A 120 -7.43 6.76 -8.73
C PHE A 120 -8.23 7.32 -9.92
N ARG A 121 -9.18 6.56 -10.46
CA ARG A 121 -9.90 6.94 -11.70
C ARG A 121 -11.40 7.04 -11.51
N GLY A 122 -11.95 6.32 -10.55
CA GLY A 122 -13.39 6.26 -10.33
C GLY A 122 -14.14 5.48 -11.42
N PRO A 123 -15.47 5.40 -11.30
CA PRO A 123 -16.30 4.73 -12.29
C PRO A 123 -16.12 5.39 -13.67
N PHE A 124 -15.81 4.59 -14.70
CA PHE A 124 -15.65 5.09 -16.07
C PHE A 124 -14.57 6.18 -16.25
N ASP A 125 -13.52 6.16 -15.41
CA ASP A 125 -12.41 7.13 -15.44
C ASP A 125 -12.86 8.61 -15.24
N SER A 126 -13.99 8.84 -14.57
CA SER A 126 -14.57 10.17 -14.40
C SER A 126 -13.82 11.07 -13.41
N GLU A 127 -12.96 10.51 -12.56
CA GLU A 127 -12.36 11.19 -11.41
C GLU A 127 -10.83 11.15 -11.45
N LYS A 128 -10.24 11.32 -12.64
CA LYS A 128 -8.79 11.36 -12.78
C LYS A 128 -8.19 12.57 -12.03
N GLY A 129 -7.64 12.29 -10.86
CA GLY A 129 -6.99 13.25 -9.97
C GLY A 129 -5.57 13.61 -10.39
N LEU A 130 -4.81 14.17 -9.46
CA LEU A 130 -3.38 14.44 -9.65
C LEU A 130 -2.58 13.13 -9.80
N PHE A 131 -2.97 12.09 -9.08
CA PHE A 131 -2.29 10.79 -9.13
C PHE A 131 -3.08 9.76 -9.95
N ASP A 132 -2.34 8.90 -10.61
CA ASP A 132 -2.82 7.74 -11.36
C ASP A 132 -1.79 6.60 -11.22
N PHE A 133 -2.07 5.46 -11.82
CA PHE A 133 -1.24 4.28 -11.73
C PHE A 133 -1.02 3.64 -13.10
N THR A 134 0.09 2.92 -13.24
CA THR A 134 0.37 2.10 -14.44
C THR A 134 1.08 0.81 -14.07
N LYS A 135 0.89 -0.23 -14.91
CA LYS A 135 1.65 -1.48 -14.80
C LYS A 135 3.12 -1.18 -15.14
N CYS A 136 4.04 -1.67 -14.30
CA CYS A 136 5.46 -1.33 -14.35
C CYS A 136 6.37 -2.56 -14.22
N THR A 137 5.98 -3.68 -14.85
CA THR A 137 6.60 -5.01 -14.69
C THR A 137 8.07 -5.13 -15.10
N THR A 138 8.64 -4.06 -15.68
CA THR A 138 10.05 -3.99 -16.10
C THR A 138 10.94 -3.18 -15.15
N ALA A 139 10.37 -2.43 -14.20
CA ALA A 139 11.13 -1.65 -13.25
C ALA A 139 11.65 -2.51 -12.09
N ARG A 140 12.84 -2.17 -11.60
CA ARG A 140 13.46 -2.84 -10.45
C ARG A 140 13.60 -1.87 -9.27
N PRO A 141 13.28 -2.27 -8.04
CA PRO A 141 13.57 -1.44 -6.88
C PRO A 141 15.07 -1.13 -6.78
N HIS A 142 15.40 0.03 -6.23
CA HIS A 142 16.79 0.43 -6.04
C HIS A 142 17.52 -0.58 -5.14
N LYS A 143 18.74 -0.98 -5.51
CA LYS A 143 19.51 -2.01 -4.78
C LYS A 143 19.76 -1.66 -3.31
N MET A 144 19.77 -0.36 -2.97
CA MET A 144 19.90 0.09 -1.57
C MET A 144 18.65 -0.18 -0.71
N LEU A 145 17.50 -0.42 -1.32
CA LEU A 145 16.25 -0.74 -0.63
C LEU A 145 15.99 -2.25 -0.57
N LEU A 146 16.80 -3.05 -1.27
CA LEU A 146 16.70 -4.50 -1.26
C LEU A 146 17.75 -5.08 -0.32
N PRO A 147 17.35 -5.95 0.63
CA PRO A 147 18.27 -6.82 1.31
C PRO A 147 19.15 -7.57 0.31
N LYS A 148 20.46 -7.70 0.61
CA LYS A 148 21.44 -8.37 -0.27
C LYS A 148 21.06 -9.82 -0.62
N SER A 149 20.24 -10.44 0.23
CA SER A 149 19.77 -11.82 0.09
C SER A 149 18.55 -11.99 -0.81
N ILE A 150 17.91 -10.88 -1.23
CA ILE A 150 16.77 -10.94 -2.15
C ILE A 150 17.32 -10.98 -3.58
N GLY A 151 16.81 -11.92 -4.37
CA GLY A 151 17.12 -12.05 -5.80
C GLY A 151 16.56 -10.88 -6.63
N ILE A 152 16.33 -11.11 -7.92
CA ILE A 152 15.73 -10.09 -8.78
C ILE A 152 14.26 -9.91 -8.39
N LYS A 153 13.89 -8.70 -7.96
CA LYS A 153 12.49 -8.28 -7.80
C LYS A 153 12.13 -7.25 -8.85
N MET A 154 10.92 -7.41 -9.41
CA MET A 154 10.30 -6.46 -10.32
C MET A 154 9.17 -5.73 -9.58
N VAL A 155 8.73 -4.60 -10.12
CA VAL A 155 7.59 -3.83 -9.59
C VAL A 155 6.36 -4.15 -10.43
N ASP A 156 5.21 -4.50 -9.85
CA ASP A 156 3.99 -4.74 -10.64
C ASP A 156 3.32 -3.44 -11.08
N TYR A 157 3.21 -2.48 -10.17
CA TYR A 157 2.52 -1.22 -10.35
C TYR A 157 3.33 -0.03 -9.86
N CYS A 158 3.21 1.09 -10.56
CA CYS A 158 3.73 2.39 -10.17
C CYS A 158 2.56 3.35 -10.00
N ILE A 159 2.53 4.06 -8.85
CA ILE A 159 1.69 5.23 -8.62
C ILE A 159 2.50 6.46 -9.00
N TYR A 160 1.82 7.44 -9.57
CA TYR A 160 2.42 8.41 -10.46
C TYR A 160 1.59 9.70 -10.41
N ALA A 161 2.19 10.88 -10.29
CA ALA A 161 1.53 12.19 -10.42
C ALA A 161 1.56 12.75 -11.86
N ASP A 162 0.41 13.13 -12.39
CA ASP A 162 0.32 13.74 -13.71
C ASP A 162 0.76 15.22 -13.67
N LEU A 163 2.08 15.45 -13.77
CA LEU A 163 2.70 16.78 -13.80
C LEU A 163 2.46 17.55 -15.10
N SER A 164 1.66 17.03 -16.05
CA SER A 164 1.27 17.81 -17.23
C SER A 164 0.44 19.04 -16.87
N ARG A 165 -0.16 19.03 -15.66
CA ARG A 165 -0.71 20.21 -15.00
C ARG A 165 0.45 20.93 -14.32
N GLU A 166 0.92 22.03 -14.91
CA GLU A 166 2.00 22.86 -14.36
C GLU A 166 1.62 23.40 -12.98
N ASP A 167 1.95 22.66 -11.91
CA ASP A 167 1.85 23.08 -10.52
C ASP A 167 3.26 23.27 -9.92
N PRO A 168 3.77 24.51 -9.86
CA PRO A 168 5.09 24.81 -9.31
C PRO A 168 5.27 24.37 -7.85
N GLU A 169 4.19 24.38 -7.05
CA GLU A 169 4.28 23.95 -5.65
C GLU A 169 4.54 22.44 -5.53
N LEU A 170 3.99 21.66 -6.45
CA LEU A 170 4.17 20.21 -6.46
C LEU A 170 5.62 19.84 -6.76
N GLU A 171 6.26 20.55 -7.70
CA GLU A 171 7.68 20.34 -8.00
C GLU A 171 8.57 20.63 -6.78
N ASP A 172 8.31 21.72 -6.06
CA ASP A 172 9.04 22.06 -4.83
C ASP A 172 8.80 21.05 -3.70
N LYS A 173 7.56 20.57 -3.55
CA LYS A 173 7.21 19.50 -2.60
C LYS A 173 7.94 18.19 -2.94
N LEU A 174 7.99 17.80 -4.22
CA LEU A 174 8.71 16.61 -4.68
C LEU A 174 10.22 16.74 -4.48
N ARG A 175 10.81 17.91 -4.73
CA ARG A 175 12.22 18.20 -4.44
C ARG A 175 12.52 18.19 -2.94
N SER A 176 11.59 18.68 -2.11
CA SER A 176 11.72 18.61 -0.66
C SER A 176 11.68 17.15 -0.18
N LEU A 177 10.72 16.35 -0.67
CA LEU A 177 10.59 14.94 -0.33
C LEU A 177 11.84 14.16 -0.74
N SER A 178 12.35 14.36 -1.96
CA SER A 178 13.51 13.63 -2.46
C SER A 178 14.72 13.78 -1.54
N ARG A 179 14.96 14.97 -0.98
CA ARG A 179 16.06 15.25 -0.03
C ARG A 179 15.97 14.43 1.27
N HIS A 180 14.79 13.98 1.66
CA HIS A 180 14.57 13.15 2.84
C HIS A 180 14.67 11.64 2.55
N THR A 181 14.75 11.26 1.27
CA THR A 181 14.86 9.87 0.87
C THR A 181 16.32 9.41 0.75
N MET A 182 16.58 8.14 1.06
CA MET A 182 17.92 7.54 0.95
C MET A 182 18.54 7.62 -0.46
N THR A 183 17.72 7.67 -1.51
CA THR A 183 18.19 7.71 -2.90
C THR A 183 18.16 9.11 -3.50
N LEU A 184 17.87 10.15 -2.70
CA LEU A 184 17.70 11.53 -3.15
C LEU A 184 16.71 11.67 -4.34
N SER A 185 15.74 10.76 -4.40
CA SER A 185 14.80 10.61 -5.50
C SER A 185 13.46 10.17 -4.92
N VAL A 186 12.36 10.74 -5.42
CA VAL A 186 11.00 10.26 -5.11
C VAL A 186 10.78 8.88 -5.74
N ASN A 187 11.44 8.61 -6.86
CA ASN A 187 11.34 7.34 -7.57
C ASN A 187 12.49 6.41 -7.19
N HIS A 188 12.12 5.29 -6.58
CA HIS A 188 13.03 4.29 -6.06
C HIS A 188 13.23 3.09 -7.01
N ILE A 189 13.17 3.34 -8.32
CA ILE A 189 13.34 2.31 -9.34
C ILE A 189 14.57 2.55 -10.21
N ILE A 190 15.19 1.47 -10.66
CA ILE A 190 16.29 1.40 -11.61
C ILE A 190 15.69 0.87 -12.92
N ASP A 191 16.15 1.39 -14.07
CA ASP A 191 15.83 0.94 -15.44
C ASP A 191 14.67 1.62 -16.18
N ILE A 192 14.04 2.66 -15.61
CA ILE A 192 13.20 3.58 -16.39
C ILE A 192 13.73 5.02 -16.26
N PRO A 193 14.69 5.44 -17.10
CA PRO A 193 15.33 6.76 -17.00
C PRO A 193 14.35 7.94 -17.04
N ARG A 194 13.22 7.78 -17.76
CA ARG A 194 12.15 8.78 -17.78
C ARG A 194 11.48 8.98 -16.42
N LEU A 195 11.43 7.94 -15.58
CA LEU A 195 10.88 7.99 -14.21
C LEU A 195 11.92 8.43 -13.18
N GLN A 196 13.22 8.30 -13.47
CA GLN A 196 14.27 8.82 -12.58
C GLN A 196 14.45 10.34 -12.71
N LEU A 197 14.16 10.90 -13.88
CA LEU A 197 14.40 12.32 -14.21
C LEU A 197 13.12 13.16 -14.31
N ARG A 198 11.96 12.50 -14.34
CA ARG A 198 10.65 13.14 -14.13
C ARG A 198 9.96 12.31 -13.06
N PRO A 199 9.60 12.90 -11.91
CA PRO A 199 8.49 12.35 -11.18
C PRO A 199 7.36 12.27 -12.22
N ILE A 200 6.77 11.09 -12.35
CA ILE A 200 5.35 11.16 -12.57
C ILE A 200 4.88 11.56 -11.18
#